data_AF-A0A0D8FV30-F1
#
_entry.id   AF-A0A0D8FV30-F1
#
_cell.length_a   1.000
_cell.length_b   1.000
_cell.length_c   1.000
_cell.angle_alpha   90.00
_cell.angle_beta   90.00
_cell.angle_gamma   90.00
#
_symmetry.space_group_name_H-M   'P 1'
#
loop_
_entity.id
_entity.type
_entity.pdbx_description
1 polymer ?
#
loop_
_entity_poly.entity_id
_entity_poly.type
_entity_poly.pdbx_seq_one_letter_code
_entity_poly.pdbx_strand_id
1 'polypeptide(L)'
;MANTETEAFEAMLLHHQDLESQVTKRVEALLITLTTEGRYESVTADLLAYLAEQVLPHAIAEEHSIYEAANSLSNLREAVAEMIAEHRELAASVEALGRSSDPAEITILAESIRHLFATHAAKENELLLPALRADSTVSLSHLLAQMHNLTEAAQTDTPGTENRAVPDTEADLLALLLESGDLLAESGRGEEACRLVASAWVTLRTPRPELAVKVTSALHRLIRSVRTVPIELSARRSTGKTDDINTLDVRPLAPAKRHEAIFSTFDALAPGEDFLLLNDHDPRPLRYQFEAEHAGEFIWDYLEAGPRVWRVKIGRSVGTTR
;
A
#
# COMPACT_ATOMS: atom_id res chain seq x y z
N MET A 1 -25.26 24.49 -15.09
CA MET A 1 -25.25 23.67 -13.87
C MET A 1 -25.92 22.32 -14.11
N ALA A 2 -27.22 22.23 -14.43
CA ALA A 2 -27.87 20.91 -14.67
C ALA A 2 -27.24 20.06 -15.81
N ASN A 3 -26.73 20.70 -16.87
CA ASN A 3 -26.01 19.98 -17.95
C ASN A 3 -24.68 19.40 -17.44
N THR A 4 -23.93 20.19 -16.67
CA THR A 4 -22.62 19.84 -16.12
C THR A 4 -22.67 18.68 -15.12
N GLU A 5 -23.71 18.63 -14.29
CA GLU A 5 -23.91 17.52 -13.34
C GLU A 5 -24.33 16.22 -14.05
N THR A 6 -25.04 16.33 -15.17
CA THR A 6 -25.41 15.18 -16.00
C THR A 6 -24.19 14.66 -16.78
N GLU A 7 -23.40 15.55 -17.35
CA GLU A 7 -22.13 15.23 -18.02
C GLU A 7 -21.14 14.56 -17.04
N ALA A 8 -21.02 15.07 -15.82
CA ALA A 8 -20.15 14.47 -14.79
C ALA A 8 -20.62 13.06 -14.39
N PHE A 9 -21.93 12.87 -14.18
CA PHE A 9 -22.51 11.56 -13.91
C PHE A 9 -22.23 10.56 -15.03
N GLU A 10 -22.47 10.95 -16.29
CA GLU A 10 -22.19 10.10 -17.46
C GLU A 10 -20.69 9.79 -17.60
N ALA A 11 -19.81 10.75 -17.33
CA ALA A 11 -18.36 10.54 -17.37
C ALA A 11 -17.89 9.52 -16.32
N MET A 12 -18.44 9.57 -15.10
CA MET A 12 -18.13 8.60 -14.04
C MET A 12 -18.58 7.18 -14.44
N LEU A 13 -19.80 7.05 -14.99
CA LEU A 13 -20.28 5.75 -15.49
C LEU A 13 -19.40 5.18 -16.61
N LEU A 14 -19.01 6.03 -17.58
CA LEU A 14 -18.14 5.63 -18.68
C LEU A 14 -16.76 5.19 -18.19
N HIS A 15 -16.21 5.88 -17.19
CA HIS A 15 -14.94 5.53 -16.58
C HIS A 15 -15.00 4.17 -15.88
N HIS A 16 -16.05 3.92 -15.09
CA HIS A 16 -16.27 2.61 -14.45
C HIS A 16 -16.41 1.49 -15.48
N GLN A 17 -17.14 1.75 -16.58
CA GLN A 17 -17.29 0.79 -17.68
C GLN A 17 -15.94 0.47 -18.36
N ASP A 18 -15.08 1.48 -18.59
CA ASP A 18 -13.76 1.25 -19.17
C ASP A 18 -12.88 0.42 -18.22
N LEU A 19 -12.83 0.79 -16.93
CA LEU A 19 -12.10 0.03 -15.92
C LEU A 19 -12.53 -1.44 -15.88
N GLU A 20 -13.84 -1.70 -15.83
CA GLU A 20 -14.40 -3.06 -15.80
C GLU A 20 -14.06 -3.85 -17.07
N SER A 21 -14.14 -3.21 -18.23
CA SER A 21 -13.81 -3.82 -19.52
C SER A 21 -12.34 -4.24 -19.58
N GLN A 22 -11.43 -3.38 -19.11
CA GLN A 22 -10.00 -3.67 -19.08
C GLN A 22 -9.61 -4.76 -18.09
N VAL A 23 -10.25 -4.81 -16.90
CA VAL A 23 -10.09 -5.92 -15.95
C VAL A 23 -10.55 -7.23 -16.59
N THR A 24 -11.76 -7.22 -17.17
CA THR A 24 -12.35 -8.41 -17.83
C THR A 24 -11.45 -8.94 -18.94
N LYS A 25 -11.00 -8.07 -19.84
CA LYS A 25 -10.12 -8.43 -20.95
C LYS A 25 -8.83 -9.11 -20.49
N ARG A 26 -8.20 -8.60 -19.43
CA ARG A 26 -6.93 -9.14 -18.90
C ARG A 26 -7.12 -10.45 -18.16
N VAL A 27 -8.21 -10.57 -17.39
CA VAL A 27 -8.58 -11.83 -16.74
C VAL A 27 -8.87 -12.90 -17.79
N GLU A 28 -9.65 -12.61 -18.82
CA GLU A 28 -9.91 -13.56 -19.91
C GLU A 28 -8.63 -14.01 -20.62
N ALA A 29 -7.72 -13.06 -20.91
CA ALA A 29 -6.42 -13.38 -21.49
C ALA A 29 -5.60 -14.34 -20.60
N LEU A 30 -5.54 -14.07 -19.29
CA LEU A 30 -4.85 -14.90 -18.31
C LEU A 30 -5.46 -16.31 -18.25
N LEU A 31 -6.79 -16.42 -18.18
CA LEU A 31 -7.49 -17.70 -18.12
C LEU A 31 -7.26 -18.54 -19.39
N ILE A 32 -7.28 -17.91 -20.57
CA ILE A 32 -6.93 -18.60 -21.82
C ILE A 32 -5.51 -19.15 -21.73
N THR A 33 -4.52 -18.31 -21.38
CA THR A 33 -3.11 -18.74 -21.29
C THR A 33 -2.91 -19.87 -20.30
N LEU A 34 -3.53 -19.81 -19.11
CA LEU A 34 -3.44 -20.88 -18.11
C LEU A 34 -3.92 -22.25 -18.62
N THR A 35 -4.84 -22.27 -19.59
CA THR A 35 -5.37 -23.50 -20.17
C THR A 35 -4.62 -23.99 -21.41
N THR A 36 -3.96 -23.08 -22.16
CA THR A 36 -3.36 -23.38 -23.46
C THR A 36 -1.83 -23.41 -23.46
N GLU A 37 -1.17 -22.60 -22.64
CA GLU A 37 0.26 -22.33 -22.69
C GLU A 37 0.86 -22.32 -21.28
N GLY A 38 1.88 -23.13 -21.03
CA GLY A 38 2.49 -23.25 -19.69
C GLY A 38 3.28 -22.02 -19.19
N ARG A 39 3.19 -20.86 -19.86
CA ARG A 39 3.89 -19.61 -19.50
C ARG A 39 2.89 -18.46 -19.39
N TYR A 40 2.37 -18.25 -18.18
CA TYR A 40 1.34 -17.26 -17.88
C TYR A 40 1.88 -16.02 -17.15
N GLU A 41 3.16 -16.01 -16.78
CA GLU A 41 3.76 -14.98 -15.92
C GLU A 41 3.65 -13.57 -16.52
N SER A 42 3.85 -13.43 -17.84
CA SER A 42 3.72 -12.14 -18.52
C SER A 42 2.28 -11.61 -18.53
N VAL A 43 1.29 -12.49 -18.61
CA VAL A 43 -0.13 -12.10 -18.67
C VAL A 43 -0.65 -11.82 -17.25
N THR A 44 -0.19 -12.60 -16.26
CA THR A 44 -0.40 -12.29 -14.84
C THR A 44 0.21 -10.92 -14.48
N ALA A 45 1.41 -10.62 -14.96
CA ALA A 45 2.06 -9.33 -14.73
C ALA A 45 1.27 -8.15 -15.34
N ASP A 46 0.72 -8.30 -16.55
CA ASP A 46 -0.12 -7.28 -17.19
C ASP A 46 -1.42 -7.02 -16.40
N LEU A 47 -2.08 -8.08 -15.90
CA LEU A 47 -3.23 -7.94 -15.00
C LEU A 47 -2.87 -7.22 -13.70
N LEU A 48 -1.78 -7.63 -13.04
CA LEU A 48 -1.32 -7.02 -11.80
C LEU A 48 -0.93 -5.55 -11.98
N ALA A 49 -0.26 -5.21 -13.08
CA ALA A 49 0.10 -3.83 -13.40
C ALA A 49 -1.15 -2.96 -13.55
N TYR A 50 -2.13 -3.42 -14.33
CA TYR A 50 -3.39 -2.68 -14.51
C TYR A 50 -4.16 -2.48 -13.20
N LEU A 51 -4.25 -3.53 -12.38
CA LEU A 51 -4.92 -3.45 -11.08
C LEU A 51 -4.20 -2.45 -10.15
N ALA A 52 -2.87 -2.46 -10.13
CA ALA A 52 -2.07 -1.58 -9.29
C ALA A 52 -2.02 -0.13 -9.77
N GLU A 53 -2.06 0.12 -11.08
CA GLU A 53 -1.90 1.45 -11.68
C GLU A 53 -3.23 2.17 -11.92
N GLN A 54 -4.31 1.42 -12.10
CA GLN A 54 -5.61 1.98 -12.48
C GLN A 54 -6.67 1.72 -11.42
N VAL A 55 -6.87 0.45 -11.03
CA VAL A 55 -8.02 0.06 -10.19
C VAL A 55 -7.83 0.45 -8.72
N LEU A 56 -6.71 0.10 -8.10
CA LEU A 56 -6.47 0.41 -6.68
C LEU A 56 -6.32 1.93 -6.43
N PRO A 57 -5.62 2.71 -7.27
CA PRO A 57 -5.60 4.17 -7.15
C PRO A 57 -6.98 4.81 -7.28
N HIS A 58 -7.79 4.32 -8.21
CA HIS A 58 -9.18 4.76 -8.40
C HIS A 58 -10.02 4.51 -7.14
N ALA A 59 -9.98 3.30 -6.58
CA ALA A 59 -10.65 2.95 -5.33
C ALA A 59 -10.26 3.88 -4.16
N ILE A 60 -8.97 4.22 -4.04
CA ILE A 60 -8.49 5.16 -3.02
C ILE A 60 -8.99 6.59 -3.29
N ALA A 61 -9.07 7.01 -4.55
CA ALA A 61 -9.60 8.32 -4.92
C ALA A 61 -11.08 8.44 -4.55
N GLU A 62 -11.87 7.38 -4.74
CA GLU A 62 -13.29 7.32 -4.36
C GLU A 62 -13.48 7.45 -2.84
N GLU A 63 -12.66 6.77 -2.05
CA GLU A 63 -12.68 6.87 -0.58
C GLU A 63 -12.51 8.33 -0.10
N HIS A 64 -11.62 9.08 -0.75
CA HIS A 64 -11.31 10.47 -0.43
C HIS A 64 -12.16 11.50 -1.18
N SER A 65 -13.21 11.07 -1.89
CA SER A 65 -14.08 11.97 -2.64
C SER A 65 -15.55 11.54 -2.55
N ILE A 66 -15.98 10.62 -3.41
CA ILE A 66 -17.36 10.11 -3.49
C ILE A 66 -17.82 9.60 -2.13
N TYR A 67 -17.01 8.78 -1.46
CA TYR A 67 -17.42 8.13 -0.22
C TYR A 67 -17.45 9.09 0.96
N GLU A 68 -16.56 10.09 0.98
CA GLU A 68 -16.61 11.18 1.96
C GLU A 68 -17.93 11.97 1.82
N ALA A 69 -18.32 12.30 0.59
CA ALA A 69 -19.60 12.94 0.31
C ALA A 69 -20.79 12.04 0.66
N ALA A 70 -20.77 10.77 0.24
CA ALA A 70 -21.85 9.82 0.48
C ALA A 70 -22.02 9.50 1.98
N ASN A 71 -20.94 9.48 2.77
CA ASN A 71 -20.99 9.23 4.21
C ASN A 71 -21.70 10.36 4.98
N SER A 72 -21.82 11.55 4.39
CA SER A 72 -22.63 12.65 4.94
C SER A 72 -24.14 12.38 4.82
N LEU A 73 -24.56 11.46 3.93
CA LEU A 73 -25.94 11.04 3.76
C LEU A 73 -26.23 9.82 4.63
N SER A 74 -27.10 9.99 5.64
CA SER A 74 -27.32 8.96 6.67
C SER A 74 -27.79 7.61 6.13
N ASN A 75 -28.52 7.61 5.00
CA ASN A 75 -29.03 6.41 4.33
C ASN A 75 -27.97 5.65 3.53
N LEU A 76 -26.78 6.21 3.30
CA LEU A 76 -25.70 5.57 2.54
C LEU A 76 -24.53 5.10 3.40
N ARG A 77 -24.46 5.48 4.69
CA ARG A 77 -23.31 5.17 5.56
C ARG A 77 -22.99 3.68 5.67
N GLU A 78 -24.01 2.83 5.78
CA GLU A 78 -23.80 1.38 5.84
C GLU A 78 -23.28 0.84 4.52
N ALA A 79 -23.83 1.31 3.39
CA ALA A 79 -23.35 0.95 2.07
C ALA A 79 -21.89 1.39 1.86
N VAL A 80 -21.53 2.63 2.21
CA VAL A 80 -20.15 3.13 2.12
C VAL A 80 -19.18 2.30 2.96
N ALA A 81 -19.58 1.88 4.18
CA ALA A 81 -18.74 1.02 5.01
C ALA A 81 -18.50 -0.36 4.37
N GLU A 82 -19.52 -0.91 3.69
CA GLU A 82 -19.39 -2.14 2.89
C GLU A 82 -18.44 -1.93 1.70
N MET A 83 -18.59 -0.83 0.97
CA MET A 83 -17.70 -0.51 -0.17
C MET A 83 -16.23 -0.41 0.25
N ILE A 84 -15.93 0.26 1.37
CA ILE A 84 -14.56 0.34 1.91
C ILE A 84 -14.03 -1.05 2.33
N ALA A 85 -14.90 -1.92 2.86
CA ALA A 85 -14.49 -3.29 3.16
C ALA A 85 -14.15 -4.07 1.89
N GLU A 86 -14.92 -3.89 0.81
CA GLU A 86 -14.66 -4.51 -0.48
C GLU A 86 -13.37 -4.02 -1.14
N HIS A 87 -13.03 -2.73 -1.03
CA HIS A 87 -11.72 -2.23 -1.47
C HIS A 87 -10.56 -2.97 -0.79
N ARG A 88 -10.69 -3.26 0.52
CA ARG A 88 -9.68 -4.01 1.26
C ARG A 88 -9.58 -5.45 0.78
N GLU A 89 -10.72 -6.10 0.54
CA GLU A 89 -10.75 -7.47 -0.01
C GLU A 89 -10.19 -7.54 -1.44
N LEU A 90 -10.47 -6.52 -2.26
CA LEU A 90 -9.90 -6.36 -3.60
C LEU A 90 -8.37 -6.26 -3.51
N ALA A 91 -7.85 -5.32 -2.70
CA ALA A 91 -6.41 -5.15 -2.50
C ALA A 91 -5.73 -6.44 -1.97
N ALA A 92 -6.35 -7.13 -1.01
CA ALA A 92 -5.85 -8.40 -0.48
C ALA A 92 -5.81 -9.49 -1.56
N SER A 93 -6.82 -9.55 -2.44
CA SER A 93 -6.89 -10.49 -3.55
C SER A 93 -5.83 -10.19 -4.62
N VAL A 94 -5.58 -8.92 -4.93
CA VAL A 94 -4.49 -8.50 -5.83
C VAL A 94 -3.12 -8.91 -5.26
N GLU A 95 -2.90 -8.71 -3.97
CA GLU A 95 -1.66 -9.14 -3.31
C GLU A 95 -1.51 -10.68 -3.33
N ALA A 96 -2.60 -11.42 -3.10
CA ALA A 96 -2.60 -12.88 -3.18
C ALA A 96 -2.28 -13.36 -4.61
N LEU A 97 -2.85 -12.72 -5.63
CA LEU A 97 -2.59 -13.03 -7.03
C LEU A 97 -1.10 -12.86 -7.38
N GLY A 98 -0.48 -11.78 -6.91
CA GLY A 98 0.95 -11.52 -7.11
C GLY A 98 1.90 -12.46 -6.36
N ARG A 99 1.40 -13.22 -5.39
CA ARG A 99 2.19 -14.18 -4.60
C ARG A 99 1.98 -15.63 -5.05
N SER A 100 0.89 -15.93 -5.74
CA SER A 100 0.57 -17.30 -6.13
C SER A 100 1.38 -17.74 -7.34
N SER A 101 1.86 -18.98 -7.29
CA SER A 101 2.47 -19.69 -8.41
C SER A 101 1.66 -20.94 -8.77
N ASP A 102 0.48 -21.12 -8.17
CA ASP A 102 -0.42 -22.24 -8.44
C ASP A 102 -1.46 -21.80 -9.49
N PRO A 103 -1.47 -22.40 -10.70
CA PRO A 103 -2.43 -22.07 -11.75
C PRO A 103 -3.90 -22.15 -11.31
N ALA A 104 -4.24 -23.08 -10.42
CA ALA A 104 -5.61 -23.22 -9.93
C ALA A 104 -5.99 -22.05 -9.00
N GLU A 105 -5.08 -21.65 -8.11
CA GLU A 105 -5.29 -20.51 -7.22
C GLU A 105 -5.32 -19.18 -7.99
N ILE A 106 -4.41 -18.99 -8.96
CA ILE A 106 -4.39 -17.83 -9.85
C ILE A 106 -5.73 -17.68 -10.59
N THR A 107 -6.27 -18.78 -11.11
CA THR A 107 -7.58 -18.81 -11.78
C THR A 107 -8.68 -18.30 -10.85
N ILE A 108 -8.75 -18.83 -9.63
CA ILE A 108 -9.77 -18.45 -8.64
C ILE A 108 -9.62 -16.98 -8.26
N LEU A 109 -8.40 -16.51 -8.02
CA LEU A 109 -8.13 -15.13 -7.62
C LEU A 109 -8.49 -14.14 -8.73
N ALA A 110 -8.10 -14.42 -9.98
CA ALA A 110 -8.40 -13.57 -11.12
C ALA A 110 -9.92 -13.44 -11.37
N GLU A 111 -10.64 -14.56 -11.31
CA GLU A 111 -12.11 -14.57 -11.40
C GLU A 111 -12.78 -13.82 -10.24
N SER A 112 -12.26 -14.01 -9.01
CA SER A 112 -12.79 -13.35 -7.81
C SER A 112 -12.61 -11.84 -7.88
N ILE A 113 -11.44 -11.37 -8.31
CA ILE A 113 -11.15 -9.95 -8.54
C ILE A 113 -12.10 -9.37 -9.58
N ARG A 114 -12.27 -10.04 -10.73
CA ARG A 114 -13.17 -9.60 -11.80
C ARG A 114 -14.61 -9.45 -11.30
N HIS A 115 -15.11 -10.47 -10.60
CA HIS A 115 -16.49 -10.46 -10.11
C HIS A 115 -16.73 -9.44 -9.00
N LEU A 116 -15.80 -9.34 -8.04
CA LEU A 116 -15.87 -8.37 -6.96
C LEU A 116 -15.88 -6.95 -7.53
N PHE A 117 -14.94 -6.62 -8.42
CA PHE A 117 -14.84 -5.28 -9.00
C PHE A 117 -16.09 -4.89 -9.81
N ALA A 118 -16.63 -5.80 -10.63
CA ALA A 118 -17.85 -5.53 -11.39
C ALA A 118 -19.07 -5.29 -10.48
N THR A 119 -19.23 -6.11 -9.44
CA THR A 119 -20.33 -5.96 -8.48
C THR A 119 -20.18 -4.68 -7.65
N HIS A 120 -18.95 -4.32 -7.33
CA HIS A 120 -18.60 -3.11 -6.61
C HIS A 120 -18.97 -1.86 -7.44
N ALA A 121 -18.43 -1.73 -8.66
CA ALA A 121 -18.72 -0.61 -9.54
C ALA A 121 -20.21 -0.45 -9.84
N ALA A 122 -20.95 -1.57 -9.96
CA ALA A 122 -22.41 -1.54 -10.10
C ALA A 122 -23.11 -0.91 -8.88
N LYS A 123 -22.68 -1.24 -7.65
CA LYS A 123 -23.25 -0.62 -6.45
C LYS A 123 -23.02 0.89 -6.41
N GLU A 124 -21.87 1.37 -6.85
CA GLU A 124 -21.62 2.82 -6.96
C GLU A 124 -22.56 3.47 -7.98
N ASN A 125 -22.65 2.88 -9.16
CA ASN A 125 -23.43 3.38 -10.28
C ASN A 125 -24.94 3.40 -9.99
N GLU A 126 -25.43 2.40 -9.26
CA GLU A 126 -26.85 2.20 -9.01
C GLU A 126 -27.34 2.81 -7.68
N LEU A 127 -26.46 2.93 -6.67
CA LEU A 127 -26.83 3.38 -5.33
C LEU A 127 -26.22 4.73 -4.97
N LEU A 128 -24.89 4.88 -5.08
CA LEU A 128 -24.21 6.06 -4.56
C LEU A 128 -24.35 7.27 -5.50
N LEU A 129 -23.97 7.13 -6.77
CA LEU A 129 -23.99 8.23 -7.73
C LEU A 129 -25.40 8.83 -7.92
N PRO A 130 -26.49 8.04 -8.04
CA PRO A 130 -27.83 8.59 -8.15
C PRO A 130 -28.28 9.35 -6.90
N ALA A 131 -27.90 8.85 -5.71
CA ALA A 131 -28.25 9.50 -4.44
C ALA A 131 -27.49 10.83 -4.26
N LEU A 132 -26.20 10.86 -4.59
CA LEU A 132 -25.39 12.08 -4.59
C LEU A 132 -25.90 13.10 -5.62
N ARG A 133 -26.30 12.66 -6.81
CA ARG A 133 -26.89 13.52 -7.84
C ARG A 133 -28.20 14.17 -7.40
N ALA A 134 -28.99 13.47 -6.59
CA ALA A 134 -30.28 13.96 -6.10
C ALA A 134 -30.13 15.00 -4.98
N ASP A 135 -28.97 15.06 -4.32
CA ASP A 135 -28.70 16.02 -3.24
C ASP A 135 -28.17 17.35 -3.81
N SER A 136 -28.93 18.43 -3.61
CA SER A 136 -28.56 19.78 -4.08
C SER A 136 -27.32 20.39 -3.41
N THR A 137 -26.83 19.81 -2.31
CA THR A 137 -25.63 20.26 -1.60
C THR A 137 -24.35 19.63 -2.12
N VAL A 138 -24.46 18.59 -2.96
CA VAL A 138 -23.34 17.88 -3.57
C VAL A 138 -23.19 18.32 -5.03
N SER A 139 -21.94 18.44 -5.50
CA SER A 139 -21.63 18.66 -6.92
C SER A 139 -20.78 17.50 -7.44
N LEU A 140 -21.37 16.67 -8.31
CA LEU A 140 -20.67 15.57 -8.97
C LEU A 140 -19.56 16.08 -9.87
N SER A 141 -19.74 17.23 -10.51
CA SER A 141 -18.69 17.83 -11.33
C SER A 141 -17.45 18.23 -10.52
N HIS A 142 -17.63 18.67 -9.27
CA HIS A 142 -16.52 18.89 -8.35
C HIS A 142 -15.88 17.57 -7.90
N LEU A 143 -16.69 16.59 -7.50
CA LEU A 143 -16.19 15.28 -7.06
C LEU A 143 -15.39 14.57 -8.16
N LEU A 144 -15.85 14.61 -9.41
CA LEU A 144 -15.14 14.08 -10.57
C LEU A 144 -13.78 14.78 -10.77
N ALA A 145 -13.73 16.11 -10.66
CA ALA A 145 -12.48 16.85 -10.75
C ALA A 145 -11.51 16.50 -9.60
N GLN A 146 -12.03 16.34 -8.38
CA GLN A 146 -11.25 15.90 -7.23
C GLN A 146 -10.70 14.48 -7.43
N MET A 147 -11.51 13.55 -7.93
CA MET A 147 -11.06 12.20 -8.29
C MET A 147 -9.94 12.23 -9.33
N HIS A 148 -10.11 12.97 -10.43
CA HIS A 148 -9.05 13.09 -11.44
C HIS A 148 -7.73 13.58 -10.82
N ASN A 149 -7.77 14.60 -9.97
CA ASN A 149 -6.55 15.09 -9.31
C ASN A 149 -5.93 14.05 -8.38
N LEU A 150 -6.73 13.27 -7.65
CA LEU A 150 -6.26 12.23 -6.73
C LEU A 150 -5.69 11.02 -7.49
N THR A 151 -6.35 10.61 -8.56
CA THR A 151 -5.90 9.51 -9.42
C THR A 151 -4.66 9.92 -10.21
N GLU A 152 -4.60 11.13 -10.75
CA GLU A 152 -3.39 11.67 -11.38
C GLU A 152 -2.24 11.75 -10.39
N ALA A 153 -2.48 12.21 -9.16
CA ALA A 153 -1.44 12.22 -8.12
C ALA A 153 -0.92 10.80 -7.82
N ALA A 154 -1.83 9.83 -7.69
CA ALA A 154 -1.47 8.41 -7.46
C ALA A 154 -0.81 7.74 -8.68
N GLN A 155 -1.14 8.18 -9.90
CA GLN A 155 -0.51 7.73 -11.14
C GLN A 155 0.84 8.42 -11.38
N THR A 156 1.05 9.67 -10.96
CA THR A 156 2.38 10.29 -10.96
C THR A 156 3.33 9.65 -9.94
N ASP A 157 2.78 8.96 -8.94
CA ASP A 157 3.51 8.09 -8.01
C ASP A 157 3.84 6.70 -8.61
N THR A 158 3.34 6.36 -9.82
CA THR A 158 3.59 5.08 -10.51
C THR A 158 4.24 5.30 -11.89
N PRO A 159 5.44 4.79 -12.20
CA PRO A 159 6.13 5.15 -13.43
C PRO A 159 5.55 4.42 -14.65
N GLY A 160 4.77 5.11 -15.50
CA GLY A 160 4.21 4.60 -16.74
C GLY A 160 4.12 5.64 -17.89
N THR A 161 5.13 5.61 -18.77
CA THR A 161 5.26 6.01 -20.19
C THR A 161 4.52 7.22 -20.81
N GLU A 162 5.34 8.06 -21.47
CA GLU A 162 5.07 9.03 -22.56
C GLU A 162 4.78 10.51 -22.22
N ASN A 163 5.84 11.22 -21.81
CA ASN A 163 6.23 12.48 -22.47
C ASN A 163 7.75 12.61 -22.37
N ARG A 164 8.42 13.26 -23.32
CA ARG A 164 9.89 13.39 -23.37
C ARG A 164 10.36 14.35 -22.28
N ALA A 165 10.22 13.94 -21.02
CA ALA A 165 10.71 14.62 -19.84
C ALA A 165 12.22 14.44 -19.75
N VAL A 166 12.89 15.43 -19.17
CA VAL A 166 14.30 15.34 -18.78
C VAL A 166 14.50 14.01 -18.04
N PRO A 167 15.47 13.16 -18.43
CA PRO A 167 15.67 11.86 -17.78
C PRO A 167 15.86 12.05 -16.28
N ASP A 168 14.99 11.44 -15.49
CA ASP A 168 15.04 11.46 -14.04
C ASP A 168 16.15 10.53 -13.57
N THR A 169 17.37 11.05 -13.62
CA THR A 169 18.59 10.30 -13.34
C THR A 169 18.57 9.71 -11.92
N GLU A 170 17.92 10.38 -10.96
CA GLU A 170 17.76 9.84 -9.59
C GLU A 170 16.85 8.61 -9.58
N ALA A 171 15.72 8.65 -10.31
CA ALA A 171 14.84 7.50 -10.44
C ALA A 171 15.49 6.34 -11.20
N ASP A 172 16.25 6.63 -12.26
CA ASP A 172 16.99 5.62 -13.04
C ASP A 172 18.08 4.94 -12.18
N LEU A 173 18.86 5.74 -11.44
CA LEU A 173 19.86 5.22 -10.51
C LEU A 173 19.22 4.42 -9.38
N LEU A 174 18.06 4.85 -8.90
CA LEU A 174 17.33 4.08 -7.90
C LEU A 174 16.88 2.73 -8.47
N ALA A 175 16.35 2.68 -9.69
CA ALA A 175 15.93 1.42 -10.31
C ALA A 175 17.10 0.43 -10.39
N LEU A 176 18.28 0.88 -10.83
CA LEU A 176 19.50 0.08 -10.86
C LEU A 176 19.95 -0.38 -9.46
N LEU A 177 19.79 0.47 -8.44
CA LEU A 177 20.09 0.12 -7.06
C LEU A 177 19.15 -0.96 -6.52
N LEU A 178 17.85 -0.85 -6.80
CA LEU A 178 16.85 -1.84 -6.39
C LEU A 178 17.09 -3.19 -7.06
N GLU A 179 17.38 -3.19 -8.37
CA GLU A 179 17.78 -4.40 -9.10
C GLU A 179 19.05 -5.03 -8.51
N SER A 180 20.05 -4.20 -8.18
CA SER A 180 21.26 -4.67 -7.50
C SER A 180 20.97 -5.28 -6.13
N GLY A 181 20.00 -4.73 -5.39
CA GLY A 181 19.50 -5.28 -4.13
C GLY A 181 18.85 -6.65 -4.31
N ASP A 182 18.00 -6.81 -5.32
CA ASP A 182 17.36 -8.09 -5.65
C ASP A 182 18.40 -9.16 -6.01
N LEU A 183 19.36 -8.85 -6.89
CA LEU A 183 20.47 -9.75 -7.25
C LEU A 183 21.34 -10.13 -6.03
N LEU A 184 21.58 -9.18 -5.14
CA LEU A 184 22.35 -9.42 -3.92
C LEU A 184 21.59 -10.37 -2.98
N ALA A 185 20.27 -10.22 -2.85
CA ALA A 185 19.44 -11.13 -2.06
C ALA A 185 19.41 -12.55 -2.66
N GLU A 186 19.29 -12.67 -3.98
CA GLU A 186 19.34 -13.96 -4.70
C GLU A 186 20.68 -14.68 -4.50
N SER A 187 21.78 -13.93 -4.33
CA SER A 187 23.09 -14.50 -3.99
C SER A 187 23.24 -14.99 -2.55
N GLY A 188 22.17 -14.91 -1.74
CA GLY A 188 22.15 -15.30 -0.32
C GLY A 188 22.57 -14.18 0.64
N ARG A 189 22.80 -12.96 0.15
CA ARG A 189 23.23 -11.79 0.94
C ARG A 189 22.06 -10.86 1.28
N GLY A 190 20.96 -11.46 1.72
CA GLY A 190 19.68 -10.79 1.93
C GLY A 190 19.69 -9.62 2.92
N GLU A 191 20.39 -9.76 4.04
CA GLU A 191 20.49 -8.67 5.03
C GLU A 191 21.25 -7.46 4.47
N GLU A 192 22.29 -7.71 3.67
CA GLU A 192 23.07 -6.66 3.02
C GLU A 192 22.26 -5.96 1.94
N ALA A 193 21.43 -6.71 1.20
CA ALA A 193 20.47 -6.14 0.26
C ALA A 193 19.46 -5.22 0.95
N CYS A 194 18.86 -5.66 2.07
CA CYS A 194 17.92 -4.85 2.83
C CYS A 194 18.58 -3.58 3.38
N ARG A 195 19.79 -3.68 3.94
CA ARG A 195 20.55 -2.50 4.44
C ARG A 195 20.90 -1.53 3.32
N LEU A 196 21.33 -2.03 2.16
CA LEU A 196 21.64 -1.21 0.99
C LEU A 196 20.40 -0.42 0.53
N VAL A 197 19.29 -1.13 0.33
CA VAL A 197 18.04 -0.52 -0.14
C VAL A 197 17.49 0.47 0.89
N ALA A 198 17.52 0.13 2.19
CA ALA A 198 17.09 1.05 3.24
C ALA A 198 17.93 2.33 3.33
N SER A 199 19.23 2.26 3.00
CA SER A 199 20.09 3.46 2.97
C SER A 199 19.65 4.47 1.91
N ALA A 200 19.10 4.01 0.78
CA ALA A 200 18.51 4.89 -0.23
C ALA A 200 17.24 5.58 0.29
N TRP A 201 16.44 4.90 1.11
CA TRP A 201 15.23 5.48 1.69
C TRP A 201 15.54 6.74 2.49
N VAL A 202 16.56 6.71 3.35
CA VAL A 202 16.98 7.87 4.17
C VAL A 202 17.33 9.08 3.28
N THR A 203 17.99 8.82 2.17
CA THR A 203 18.40 9.87 1.23
C THR A 203 17.20 10.47 0.48
N LEU A 204 16.15 9.67 0.23
CA LEU A 204 15.02 10.04 -0.62
C LEU A 204 13.79 10.53 0.16
N ARG A 205 13.61 10.13 1.42
CA ARG A 205 12.35 10.32 2.18
C ARG A 205 11.86 11.77 2.24
N THR A 206 12.77 12.73 2.25
CA THR A 206 12.45 14.17 2.26
C THR A 206 12.51 14.80 0.87
N PRO A 207 13.58 14.64 0.07
CA PRO A 207 13.69 15.34 -1.21
C PRO A 207 12.85 14.72 -2.33
N ARG A 208 12.60 13.41 -2.30
CA ARG A 208 11.89 12.62 -3.32
C ARG A 208 11.00 11.55 -2.66
N PRO A 209 9.97 11.96 -1.89
CA PRO A 209 9.13 11.03 -1.13
C PRO A 209 8.48 9.94 -1.99
N GLU A 210 8.16 10.24 -3.25
CA GLU A 210 7.63 9.28 -4.23
C GLU A 210 8.62 8.14 -4.53
N LEU A 211 9.92 8.44 -4.58
CA LEU A 211 10.95 7.42 -4.75
C LEU A 211 11.16 6.63 -3.44
N ALA A 212 11.05 7.27 -2.28
CA ALA A 212 11.13 6.60 -0.99
C ALA A 212 10.00 5.58 -0.76
N VAL A 213 8.80 5.82 -1.30
CA VAL A 213 7.72 4.82 -1.31
C VAL A 213 8.14 3.58 -2.09
N LYS A 214 8.77 3.73 -3.27
CA LYS A 214 9.28 2.61 -4.06
C LYS A 214 10.34 1.80 -3.29
N VAL A 215 11.22 2.48 -2.56
CA VAL A 215 12.19 1.82 -1.68
C VAL A 215 11.50 1.03 -0.57
N THR A 216 10.46 1.60 0.04
CA THR A 216 9.68 0.93 1.09
C THR A 216 9.05 -0.35 0.56
N SER A 217 8.42 -0.30 -0.62
CA SER A 217 7.85 -1.48 -1.29
C SER A 217 8.91 -2.54 -1.62
N ALA A 218 10.08 -2.11 -2.11
CA ALA A 218 11.19 -3.02 -2.40
C ALA A 218 11.70 -3.75 -1.13
N LEU A 219 11.82 -3.06 0.00
CA LEU A 219 12.18 -3.68 1.28
C LEU A 219 11.19 -4.76 1.69
N HIS A 220 9.88 -4.51 1.55
CA HIS A 220 8.86 -5.51 1.85
C HIS A 220 9.01 -6.75 0.96
N ARG A 221 9.34 -6.59 -0.33
CA ARG A 221 9.61 -7.72 -1.23
C ARG A 221 10.87 -8.48 -0.82
N LEU A 222 11.98 -7.79 -0.60
CA LEU A 222 13.26 -8.39 -0.20
C LEU A 222 13.12 -9.21 1.09
N ILE A 223 12.44 -8.67 2.09
CA ILE A 223 12.27 -9.36 3.37
C ILE A 223 11.47 -10.66 3.24
N ARG A 224 10.62 -10.78 2.23
CA ARG A 224 9.91 -12.03 1.90
C ARG A 224 10.78 -13.03 1.14
N SER A 225 11.74 -12.57 0.33
CA SER A 225 12.64 -13.45 -0.43
C SER A 225 13.84 -13.94 0.38
N VAL A 226 14.24 -13.20 1.43
CA VAL A 226 15.36 -13.57 2.30
C VAL A 226 14.93 -14.66 3.29
N ARG A 227 15.71 -15.75 3.37
CA ARG A 227 15.54 -16.78 4.41
C ARG A 227 15.62 -16.12 5.79
N THR A 228 14.50 -16.10 6.50
CA THR A 228 14.38 -15.41 7.78
C THR A 228 15.07 -16.23 8.87
N VAL A 229 16.07 -15.66 9.52
CA VAL A 229 16.53 -16.17 10.83
C VAL A 229 15.34 -16.09 11.79
N PRO A 230 15.11 -17.11 12.65
CA PRO A 230 14.03 -17.05 13.65
C PRO A 230 14.14 -15.77 14.48
N ILE A 231 13.00 -15.12 14.70
CA ILE A 231 12.95 -13.90 15.50
C ILE A 231 13.26 -14.28 16.95
N GLU A 232 14.39 -13.78 17.46
CA GLU A 232 14.71 -13.90 18.87
C GLU A 232 13.80 -12.95 19.66
N LEU A 233 12.94 -13.53 20.50
CA LEU A 233 12.11 -12.76 21.41
C LEU A 233 12.94 -12.33 22.61
N SER A 234 12.93 -11.03 22.90
CA SER A 234 13.64 -10.49 24.06
C SER A 234 12.94 -10.99 25.34
N ALA A 235 13.58 -11.92 26.06
CA ALA A 235 13.12 -12.37 27.36
C ALA A 235 13.05 -11.17 28.32
N ARG A 236 11.90 -10.95 28.97
CA ARG A 236 11.63 -9.82 29.87
C ARG A 236 12.83 -9.53 30.79
N ARG A 237 13.68 -8.55 30.44
CA ARG A 237 14.46 -7.81 31.43
C ARG A 237 13.53 -6.77 32.05
N SER A 238 12.58 -7.26 32.85
CA SER A 238 11.80 -6.43 33.75
C SER A 238 12.68 -6.09 34.95
N THR A 239 13.41 -4.99 34.85
CA THR A 239 13.93 -4.30 36.03
C THR A 239 13.30 -2.92 36.10
N GLY A 240 12.11 -2.84 36.70
CA GLY A 240 11.50 -1.58 37.13
C GLY A 240 10.12 -1.28 36.53
N LYS A 241 9.10 -1.38 37.39
CA LYS A 241 7.76 -0.77 37.33
C LYS A 241 6.94 -0.92 36.03
N THR A 242 6.00 -1.87 36.06
CA THR A 242 4.91 -2.06 35.09
C THR A 242 3.81 -1.00 35.28
N ASP A 243 4.10 0.27 34.99
CA ASP A 243 3.07 1.31 34.84
C ASP A 243 3.29 1.98 33.47
N ASP A 244 2.31 1.86 32.57
CA ASP A 244 2.19 2.52 31.25
C ASP A 244 3.45 2.61 30.37
N ILE A 245 3.81 1.51 29.69
CA ILE A 245 4.61 1.67 28.45
C ILE A 245 3.70 2.35 27.43
N ASN A 246 4.07 3.57 27.01
CA ASN A 246 3.36 4.32 25.98
C ASN A 246 3.19 3.42 24.74
N THR A 247 1.96 3.10 24.37
CA THR A 247 1.67 2.11 23.31
C THR A 247 1.14 2.84 22.09
N LEU A 248 1.84 2.69 20.97
CA LEU A 248 1.43 3.17 19.66
C LEU A 248 0.82 2.01 18.87
N ASP A 249 -0.51 1.99 18.78
CA ASP A 249 -1.24 1.05 17.93
C ASP A 249 -1.48 1.65 16.55
N VAL A 250 -0.76 1.14 15.54
CA VAL A 250 -0.83 1.66 14.17
C VAL A 250 -1.81 0.89 13.27
N ARG A 251 -2.38 -0.22 13.76
CA ARG A 251 -3.36 -1.03 13.02
C ARG A 251 -4.60 -0.25 12.57
N PRO A 252 -5.19 0.67 13.37
CA PRO A 252 -6.32 1.47 12.90
C PRO A 252 -5.91 2.62 11.98
N LEU A 253 -4.61 2.91 11.84
CA LEU A 253 -4.12 3.99 10.98
C LEU A 253 -3.99 3.52 9.53
N ALA A 254 -4.31 4.43 8.61
CA ALA A 254 -4.04 4.24 7.19
C ALA A 254 -2.54 3.97 6.95
N PRO A 255 -2.16 3.03 6.06
CA PRO A 255 -0.76 2.63 5.84
C PRO A 255 0.23 3.80 5.66
N ALA A 256 -0.17 4.82 4.90
CA ALA A 256 0.65 6.02 4.65
C ALA A 256 0.98 6.81 5.93
N LYS A 257 0.07 6.84 6.90
CA LYS A 257 0.23 7.57 8.17
C LYS A 257 1.03 6.80 9.23
N ARG A 258 1.22 5.49 9.05
CA ARG A 258 1.89 4.63 10.04
C ARG A 258 3.36 5.03 10.22
N HIS A 259 4.09 5.20 9.13
CA HIS A 259 5.52 5.57 9.19
C HIS A 259 5.72 6.93 9.86
N GLU A 260 4.96 7.95 9.44
CA GLU A 260 5.01 9.28 10.03
C GLU A 260 4.76 9.26 11.55
N ALA A 261 3.71 8.55 11.99
CA ALA A 261 3.39 8.43 13.41
C ALA A 261 4.50 7.74 14.21
N ILE A 262 5.10 6.68 13.65
CA ILE A 262 6.16 5.91 14.33
C ILE A 262 7.44 6.74 14.48
N PHE A 263 7.91 7.36 13.41
CA PHE A 263 9.11 8.21 13.45
C PHE A 263 8.90 9.45 14.34
N SER A 264 7.74 10.11 14.25
CA SER A 264 7.42 11.25 15.13
C SER A 264 7.40 10.86 16.61
N THR A 265 6.88 9.66 16.93
CA THR A 265 6.88 9.14 18.29
C THR A 265 8.30 8.87 18.78
N PHE A 266 9.16 8.30 17.93
CA PHE A 266 10.56 8.04 18.26
C PHE A 266 11.38 9.33 18.43
N ASP A 267 11.16 10.33 17.57
CA ASP A 267 11.83 11.62 17.63
C ASP A 267 11.50 12.40 18.90
N ALA A 268 10.31 12.17 19.48
CA ALA A 268 9.90 12.75 20.74
C ALA A 268 10.52 12.08 21.98
N LEU A 269 11.13 10.89 21.85
CA LEU A 269 11.72 10.17 22.99
C LEU A 269 13.01 10.82 23.49
N ALA A 270 13.14 10.95 24.81
CA ALA A 270 14.42 11.23 25.45
C ALA A 270 15.35 9.99 25.44
N PRO A 271 16.68 10.15 25.55
CA PRO A 271 17.60 9.02 25.65
C PRO A 271 17.23 8.09 26.82
N GLY A 272 17.08 6.79 26.53
CA GLY A 272 16.66 5.77 27.49
C GLY A 272 15.15 5.55 27.58
N GLU A 273 14.34 6.37 26.91
CA GLU A 273 12.89 6.14 26.80
C GLU A 273 12.56 5.18 25.66
N ASP A 274 11.37 4.57 25.76
CA ASP A 274 10.85 3.62 24.79
C ASP A 274 9.32 3.65 24.71
N PHE A 275 8.80 3.15 23.59
CA PHE A 275 7.37 2.91 23.38
C PHE A 275 7.14 1.50 22.80
N LEU A 276 5.91 1.01 22.94
CA LEU A 276 5.47 -0.26 22.38
C LEU A 276 4.74 -0.02 21.05
N LEU A 277 5.26 -0.55 19.95
CA LEU A 277 4.59 -0.60 18.66
C LEU A 277 3.69 -1.85 18.58
N LEU A 278 2.41 -1.65 18.28
CA LEU A 278 1.49 -2.72 17.84
C LEU A 278 1.25 -2.61 16.33
N ASN A 279 1.65 -3.63 15.58
CA ASN A 279 1.46 -3.70 14.13
C ASN A 279 0.68 -4.95 13.72
N ASP A 280 0.03 -4.91 12.55
CA ASP A 280 -0.71 -6.04 11.98
C ASP A 280 0.18 -7.01 11.18
N HIS A 281 1.39 -6.58 10.82
CA HIS A 281 2.41 -7.40 10.17
C HIS A 281 3.80 -7.15 10.78
N ASP A 282 4.77 -7.94 10.33
CA ASP A 282 6.14 -7.84 10.80
C ASP A 282 6.80 -6.49 10.40
N PRO A 283 7.20 -5.64 11.36
CA PRO A 283 7.81 -4.34 11.09
C PRO A 283 9.29 -4.42 10.69
N ARG A 284 9.81 -5.59 10.29
CA ARG A 284 11.19 -5.74 9.78
C ARG A 284 11.60 -4.70 8.72
N PRO A 285 10.77 -4.31 7.72
CA PRO A 285 11.14 -3.26 6.76
C PRO A 285 11.46 -1.94 7.45
N LEU A 286 10.62 -1.56 8.41
CA LEU A 286 10.79 -0.38 9.24
C LEU A 286 12.08 -0.45 10.08
N ARG A 287 12.42 -1.63 10.62
CA ARG A 287 13.68 -1.82 11.35
C ARG A 287 14.90 -1.44 10.52
N TYR A 288 14.95 -1.81 9.24
CA TYR A 288 16.08 -1.46 8.37
C TYR A 288 16.11 0.04 8.05
N GLN A 289 14.95 0.70 7.93
CA GLN A 289 14.89 2.15 7.79
C GLN A 289 15.40 2.86 9.05
N PHE A 290 15.02 2.37 10.23
CA PHE A 290 15.57 2.83 11.52
C PHE A 290 17.08 2.60 11.62
N GLU A 291 17.57 1.43 11.19
CA GLU A 291 19.00 1.12 11.18
C GLU A 291 19.78 2.08 10.26
N ALA A 292 19.21 2.44 9.11
CA ALA A 292 19.81 3.37 8.19
C ALA A 292 19.80 4.82 8.70
N GLU A 293 18.70 5.25 9.34
CA GLU A 293 18.53 6.65 9.78
C GLU A 293 19.14 6.95 11.15
N HIS A 294 19.05 5.99 12.08
CA HIS A 294 19.43 6.14 13.49
C HIS A 294 20.48 5.11 13.91
N ALA A 295 21.46 4.83 13.05
CA ALA A 295 22.47 3.80 13.26
C ALA A 295 23.12 3.89 14.67
N GLY A 296 22.89 2.87 15.51
CA GLY A 296 23.43 2.79 16.87
C GLY A 296 22.71 3.62 17.94
N GLU A 297 21.67 4.37 17.58
CA GLU A 297 20.93 5.27 18.47
C GLU A 297 19.58 4.72 18.92
N PHE A 298 19.20 3.52 18.46
CA PHE A 298 17.92 2.89 18.79
C PHE A 298 18.09 1.47 19.34
N ILE A 299 17.08 1.04 20.09
CA ILE A 299 16.86 -0.31 20.59
C ILE A 299 15.63 -0.86 19.88
N TRP A 300 15.69 -2.13 19.46
CA TRP A 300 14.60 -2.81 18.77
C TRP A 300 14.42 -4.22 19.33
N ASP A 301 13.40 -4.39 20.16
CA ASP A 301 13.13 -5.63 20.88
C ASP A 301 11.80 -6.24 20.43
N TYR A 302 11.84 -7.42 19.81
CA TYR A 302 10.62 -8.18 19.54
C TYR A 302 10.08 -8.79 20.85
N LEU A 303 8.85 -8.43 21.20
CA LEU A 303 8.13 -8.97 22.35
C LEU A 303 7.08 -10.02 21.95
N GLU A 304 6.52 -9.89 20.75
CA GLU A 304 5.58 -10.86 20.16
C GLU A 304 5.75 -10.88 18.64
N ALA A 305 5.85 -12.09 18.07
CA ALA A 305 6.05 -12.32 16.65
C ALA A 305 4.83 -13.01 16.01
N GLY A 306 3.75 -12.25 15.79
CA GLY A 306 2.61 -12.64 14.96
C GLY A 306 1.90 -13.95 15.34
N PRO A 307 0.98 -14.45 14.49
CA PRO A 307 0.54 -13.88 13.22
C PRO A 307 -0.57 -12.82 13.35
N ARG A 308 -1.20 -12.67 14.53
CA ARG A 308 -2.32 -11.74 14.75
C ARG A 308 -1.89 -10.34 15.19
N VAL A 309 -0.81 -10.26 15.97
CA VAL A 309 -0.28 -9.01 16.50
C VAL A 309 1.24 -9.11 16.52
N TRP A 310 1.90 -8.05 16.10
CA TRP A 310 3.33 -7.88 16.24
C TRP A 310 3.59 -6.83 17.30
N ARG A 311 4.36 -7.19 18.33
CA ARG A 311 4.72 -6.27 19.42
C ARG A 311 6.22 -6.05 19.41
N VAL A 312 6.61 -4.80 19.16
CA VAL A 312 8.02 -4.40 19.17
C VAL A 312 8.20 -3.23 20.11
N LYS A 313 9.13 -3.35 21.04
CA LYS A 313 9.58 -2.24 21.86
C LYS A 313 10.67 -1.50 21.10
N ILE A 314 10.44 -0.21 20.86
CA ILE A 314 11.35 0.69 20.16
C ILE A 314 11.79 1.75 21.16
N GLY A 315 13.10 1.91 21.35
CA GLY A 315 13.63 2.87 22.33
C GLY A 315 14.82 3.65 21.81
N ARG A 316 15.07 4.82 22.41
CA ARG A 316 16.26 5.63 22.11
C ARG A 316 17.40 5.21 23.04
N SER A 317 18.57 4.91 22.48
CA SER A 317 19.74 4.51 23.26
C SER A 317 20.18 5.62 24.20
N VAL A 318 20.55 5.28 25.43
CA VAL A 318 21.27 6.21 26.32
C VAL A 318 22.66 6.35 25.73
N GLY A 319 22.95 7.46 25.06
CA GLY A 319 24.21 7.67 24.35
C GLY A 319 25.40 7.24 25.19
N THR A 320 26.24 6.33 24.67
CA THR A 320 27.50 6.00 25.33
C THR A 320 28.38 7.23 25.17
N THR A 321 28.52 8.02 26.25
CA THR A 321 29.54 9.07 26.32
C THR A 321 30.88 8.39 26.05
N ARG A 322 31.50 8.71 24.91
CA ARG A 322 32.86 8.31 24.59
C ARG A 322 33.77 9.51 24.69
#